data_AF-A0A957T7B1-F1
#
_entry.id   AF-A0A957T7B1-F1
#
_cell.length_a   1.000
_cell.length_b   1.000
_cell.length_c   1.000
_cell.angle_alpha   90.00
_cell.angle_beta   90.00
_cell.angle_gamma   90.00
#
_symmetry.space_group_name_H-M   'P 1'
#
loop_
_entity.id
_entity.type
_entity.pdbx_description
1 polymer ?
#
loop_
_entity_poly.entity_id
_entity_poly.type
_entity_poly.pdbx_seq_one_letter_code
_entity_poly.pdbx_strand_id
1 'polypeptide(L)'
;MEIKTDRFYAMRFPVMLWLLIGAVFVLSACGPAASAPTPTPTKTPATAEQSAAPAATQPPAVAEAPTATPEPPTPTPEPPTPTPMPANISPFTGLTVDDPARLDLRPIFVCVNNDSVGRSAHYGLTAADLVYEYIVDGF
;
A
#
# COMPACT_ATOMS: atom_id res chain seq x y z
N MET A 1 -58.56 -31.24 33.62
CA MET A 1 -58.71 -30.13 32.65
C MET A 1 -57.32 -29.89 32.10
N GLU A 2 -56.96 -30.66 31.10
CA GLU A 2 -55.57 -30.95 30.73
C GLU A 2 -55.49 -30.95 29.20
N ILE A 3 -54.32 -30.58 28.67
CA ILE A 3 -53.92 -30.71 27.26
C ILE A 3 -54.59 -29.71 26.30
N LYS A 4 -54.07 -28.48 26.21
CA LYS A 4 -54.25 -27.69 24.97
C LYS A 4 -53.13 -26.69 24.64
N THR A 5 -52.24 -26.38 25.57
CA THR A 5 -51.21 -25.33 25.39
C THR A 5 -49.94 -25.79 24.67
N ASP A 6 -49.59 -27.09 24.71
CA ASP A 6 -48.30 -27.58 24.15
C ASP A 6 -48.29 -27.75 22.63
N ARG A 7 -49.45 -28.02 22.00
CA ARG A 7 -49.52 -28.25 20.54
C ARG A 7 -49.35 -26.95 19.72
N PHE A 8 -49.62 -25.79 20.33
CA PHE A 8 -49.43 -24.51 19.65
C PHE A 8 -47.97 -24.05 19.62
N TYR A 9 -47.15 -24.45 20.60
CA TYR A 9 -45.72 -24.11 20.62
C TYR A 9 -44.92 -25.02 19.69
N ALA A 10 -45.27 -26.31 19.63
CA ALA A 10 -44.60 -27.32 18.80
C ALA A 10 -44.70 -27.07 17.28
N MET A 11 -45.75 -26.39 16.80
CA MET A 11 -45.94 -26.12 15.36
C MET A 11 -45.43 -24.74 14.92
N ARG A 12 -45.25 -23.79 15.85
CA ARG A 12 -44.72 -22.44 15.57
C ARG A 12 -43.20 -22.43 15.50
N PHE A 13 -42.54 -23.31 16.26
CA PHE A 13 -41.07 -23.46 16.26
C PHE A 13 -40.50 -23.93 14.91
N PRO A 14 -41.02 -24.98 14.23
CA PRO A 14 -40.48 -25.40 12.94
C PRO A 14 -40.77 -24.37 11.84
N VAL A 15 -41.93 -23.70 11.85
CA VAL A 15 -42.26 -22.67 10.87
C VAL A 15 -41.34 -21.45 11.02
N MET A 16 -41.05 -21.03 12.25
CA MET A 16 -40.11 -19.93 12.51
C MET A 16 -38.67 -20.31 12.13
N LEU A 17 -38.26 -21.56 12.35
CA LEU A 17 -36.96 -22.08 11.90
C LEU A 17 -36.85 -22.10 10.37
N TRP A 18 -37.88 -22.53 9.66
CA TRP A 18 -37.92 -22.50 8.19
C TRP A 18 -37.91 -21.08 7.62
N LEU A 19 -38.59 -20.12 8.27
CA LEU A 19 -38.54 -18.70 7.88
C LEU A 19 -37.14 -18.10 8.09
N LEU A 20 -36.45 -18.45 9.18
CA LEU A 20 -35.08 -18.00 9.44
C LEU A 20 -34.09 -18.58 8.43
N ILE A 21 -34.21 -19.86 8.08
CA ILE A 21 -33.36 -20.49 7.06
C ILE A 21 -33.60 -19.82 5.69
N GLY A 22 -34.85 -19.57 5.32
CA GLY A 22 -35.19 -18.87 4.08
C GLY A 22 -34.60 -17.46 4.00
N ALA A 23 -34.62 -16.72 5.11
CA ALA A 23 -34.03 -15.38 5.17
C ALA A 23 -32.51 -15.38 4.92
N VAL A 24 -31.78 -16.35 5.46
CA VAL A 24 -30.33 -16.48 5.24
C VAL A 24 -29.99 -16.68 3.75
N PHE A 25 -30.79 -17.45 3.02
CA PHE A 25 -30.58 -17.67 1.58
C PHE A 25 -30.83 -16.42 0.72
N VAL A 26 -31.73 -15.51 1.14
CA VAL A 26 -32.01 -14.28 0.38
C VAL A 26 -30.88 -13.25 0.53
N LEU A 27 -30.16 -13.24 1.65
CA LEU A 27 -29.09 -12.28 1.91
C LEU A 27 -27.76 -12.61 1.20
N SER A 28 -27.59 -13.80 0.60
CA SER A 28 -26.31 -14.22 -0.02
C SER A 28 -26.20 -13.91 -1.53
N ALA A 29 -27.11 -13.12 -2.11
CA ALA A 29 -27.23 -12.97 -3.56
C ALA A 29 -26.58 -11.70 -4.16
N CYS A 30 -25.79 -10.94 -3.40
CA CYS A 30 -25.13 -9.74 -3.93
C CYS A 30 -23.61 -9.96 -4.10
N GLY A 31 -23.17 -10.10 -5.35
CA GLY A 31 -21.76 -10.16 -5.73
C GLY A 31 -21.37 -8.95 -6.61
N PRO A 32 -20.17 -8.38 -6.46
CA PRO A 32 -19.77 -7.19 -7.22
C PRO A 32 -19.47 -7.48 -8.69
N ALA A 33 -19.88 -6.56 -9.57
CA ALA A 33 -19.58 -6.60 -11.00
C ALA A 33 -18.12 -6.20 -11.27
N ALA A 34 -17.42 -6.99 -12.10
CA ALA A 34 -16.03 -6.74 -12.48
C ALA A 34 -15.91 -5.54 -13.43
N SER A 35 -14.98 -4.62 -13.14
CA SER A 35 -14.64 -3.49 -14.01
C SER A 35 -13.68 -3.91 -15.13
N ALA A 36 -13.91 -3.39 -16.33
CA ALA A 36 -13.07 -3.60 -17.52
C ALA A 36 -11.76 -2.77 -17.46
N PRO A 37 -10.65 -3.25 -18.06
CA PRO A 37 -9.39 -2.52 -18.07
C PRO A 37 -9.35 -1.41 -19.15
N THR A 38 -8.84 -0.24 -18.76
CA THR A 38 -8.57 0.91 -19.65
C THR A 38 -7.12 0.86 -20.17
N PRO A 39 -6.85 1.06 -21.48
CA PRO A 39 -5.49 1.03 -22.02
C PRO A 39 -4.70 2.33 -21.72
N THR A 40 -3.41 2.16 -21.42
CA THR A 40 -2.43 3.23 -21.13
C THR A 40 -1.71 3.70 -22.40
N PRO A 41 -1.55 5.02 -22.64
CA PRO A 41 -0.77 5.53 -23.78
C PRO A 41 0.75 5.47 -23.52
N THR A 42 1.50 5.00 -24.52
CA THR A 42 2.98 4.94 -24.53
C THR A 42 3.55 6.18 -25.24
N LYS A 43 4.55 6.85 -24.63
CA LYS A 43 5.27 7.98 -25.24
C LYS A 43 6.48 7.50 -26.04
N THR A 44 6.54 7.91 -27.31
CA THR A 44 7.68 7.74 -28.23
C THR A 44 8.69 8.89 -28.02
N PRO A 45 10.01 8.62 -27.84
CA PRO A 45 11.03 9.67 -27.81
C PRO A 45 11.33 10.25 -29.20
N ALA A 46 11.40 11.57 -29.31
CA ALA A 46 11.85 12.27 -30.51
C ALA A 46 13.39 12.29 -30.58
N THR A 47 13.93 11.89 -31.72
CA THR A 47 15.36 12.03 -32.07
C THR A 47 15.65 13.49 -32.44
N ALA A 48 16.67 14.07 -31.84
CA ALA A 48 17.20 15.38 -32.22
C ALA A 48 18.33 15.19 -33.25
N GLU A 49 18.11 15.70 -34.46
CA GLU A 49 19.14 15.82 -35.49
C GLU A 49 19.95 17.10 -35.26
N GLN A 50 21.28 16.97 -35.14
CA GLN A 50 22.17 18.12 -34.98
C GLN A 50 22.83 18.45 -36.33
N SER A 51 22.42 19.60 -36.88
CA SER A 51 22.95 20.20 -38.11
C SER A 51 24.36 20.76 -37.89
N ALA A 52 25.29 20.44 -38.78
CA ALA A 52 26.62 21.03 -38.83
C ALA A 52 26.61 22.38 -39.58
N ALA A 53 27.41 23.34 -39.13
CA ALA A 53 27.65 24.63 -39.80
C ALA A 53 29.08 25.17 -39.44
N PRO A 54 29.69 26.02 -40.29
CA PRO A 54 31.11 25.93 -40.63
C PRO A 54 32.09 26.67 -39.72
N ALA A 55 33.35 26.24 -39.83
CA ALA A 55 34.53 26.76 -39.15
C ALA A 55 34.82 28.24 -39.47
N ALA A 56 35.08 29.03 -38.43
CA ALA A 56 35.64 30.37 -38.52
C ALA A 56 37.15 30.34 -38.17
N THR A 57 37.95 31.03 -38.98
CA THR A 57 39.41 31.17 -38.86
C THR A 57 39.78 32.02 -37.63
N GLN A 58 40.65 31.51 -36.75
CA GLN A 58 41.18 32.22 -35.58
C GLN A 58 42.51 32.95 -35.89
N PRO A 59 42.80 34.10 -35.24
CA PRO A 59 44.09 34.82 -35.35
C PRO A 59 45.24 34.13 -34.57
N PRO A 60 46.52 34.55 -34.75
CA PRO A 60 47.69 33.80 -34.29
C PRO A 60 47.82 33.70 -32.77
N ALA A 61 48.27 32.53 -32.34
CA ALA A 61 48.38 32.07 -30.97
C ALA A 61 49.39 32.88 -30.14
N VAL A 62 48.95 33.36 -28.99
CA VAL A 62 49.82 33.75 -27.87
C VAL A 62 50.29 32.45 -27.21
N ALA A 63 51.59 32.31 -26.97
CA ALA A 63 52.15 31.16 -26.29
C ALA A 63 51.66 31.11 -24.83
N GLU A 64 50.78 30.15 -24.53
CA GLU A 64 50.30 29.88 -23.17
C GLU A 64 51.41 29.22 -22.34
N ALA A 65 51.57 29.68 -21.09
CA ALA A 65 52.43 29.03 -20.11
C ALA A 65 51.91 27.62 -19.80
N PRO A 66 52.77 26.65 -19.42
CA PRO A 66 52.32 25.31 -19.07
C PRO A 66 51.37 25.39 -17.88
N THR A 67 50.09 25.11 -18.12
CA THR A 67 49.07 24.98 -17.09
C THR A 67 49.31 23.67 -16.33
N ALA A 68 49.35 23.73 -15.00
CA ALA A 68 49.44 22.53 -14.18
C ALA A 68 48.25 21.61 -14.51
N THR A 69 48.55 20.39 -14.96
CA THR A 69 47.54 19.38 -15.26
C THR A 69 46.79 19.05 -13.96
N PRO A 70 45.44 19.07 -13.93
CA PRO A 70 44.70 18.64 -12.77
C PRO A 70 45.03 17.17 -12.48
N GLU A 71 45.33 16.87 -11.23
CA GLU A 71 45.55 15.50 -10.76
C GLU A 71 44.25 14.69 -10.97
N PRO A 72 44.34 13.40 -11.35
CA PRO A 72 43.15 12.57 -11.51
C PRO A 72 42.34 12.55 -10.21
N PRO A 73 40.99 12.57 -10.29
CA PRO A 73 40.17 12.45 -9.09
C PRO A 73 40.47 11.13 -8.38
N THR A 74 40.70 11.19 -7.08
CA THR A 74 40.79 9.99 -6.23
C THR A 74 39.51 9.18 -6.39
N PRO A 75 39.58 7.85 -6.61
CA PRO A 75 38.38 7.03 -6.72
C PRO A 75 37.60 7.11 -5.40
N THR A 76 36.33 7.50 -5.49
CA THR A 76 35.39 7.41 -4.37
C THR A 76 35.24 5.93 -4.00
N PRO A 77 35.43 5.54 -2.73
CA PRO A 77 35.21 4.16 -2.31
C PRO A 77 33.76 3.77 -2.60
N GLU A 78 33.56 2.55 -3.09
CA GLU A 78 32.22 2.01 -3.25
C GLU A 78 31.51 1.96 -1.89
N PRO A 79 30.22 2.33 -1.84
CA PRO A 79 29.44 2.16 -0.63
C PRO A 79 29.38 0.67 -0.24
N PRO A 80 29.39 0.35 1.06
CA PRO A 80 29.31 -1.03 1.51
C PRO A 80 28.01 -1.68 1.04
N THR A 81 28.06 -2.98 0.74
CA THR A 81 26.86 -3.76 0.48
C THR A 81 25.98 -3.78 1.73
N PRO A 82 24.67 -3.51 1.63
CA PRO A 82 23.78 -3.55 2.78
C PRO A 82 23.68 -4.97 3.33
N THR A 83 23.75 -5.11 4.65
CA THR A 83 23.48 -6.38 5.33
C THR A 83 22.03 -6.78 5.07
N PRO A 84 21.75 -8.00 4.60
CA PRO A 84 20.38 -8.46 4.41
C PRO A 84 19.63 -8.50 5.74
N MET A 85 18.37 -8.06 5.74
CA MET A 85 17.53 -8.14 6.92
C MET A 85 17.25 -9.62 7.25
N PRO A 86 17.25 -10.02 8.54
CA PRO A 86 16.95 -11.40 8.90
C PRO A 86 15.52 -11.77 8.46
N ALA A 87 15.35 -13.00 7.99
CA ALA A 87 14.11 -13.45 7.35
C ALA A 87 12.88 -13.48 8.27
N ASN A 88 13.05 -13.38 9.59
CA ASN A 88 11.98 -13.46 10.58
C ASN A 88 11.73 -12.12 11.32
N ILE A 89 12.15 -10.99 10.74
CA ILE A 89 11.96 -9.66 11.34
C ILE A 89 10.84 -8.92 10.62
N SER A 90 9.86 -8.41 11.39
CA SER A 90 8.81 -7.56 10.85
C SER A 90 9.38 -6.23 10.36
N PRO A 91 9.10 -5.82 9.11
CA PRO A 91 9.58 -4.54 8.58
C PRO A 91 8.93 -3.32 9.27
N PHE A 92 7.78 -3.47 9.92
CA PHE A 92 7.05 -2.36 10.54
C PHE A 92 7.33 -2.19 12.03
N THR A 93 7.73 -3.26 12.72
CA THR A 93 8.02 -3.23 14.17
C THR A 93 9.48 -3.49 14.51
N GLY A 94 10.25 -4.09 13.59
CA GLY A 94 11.63 -4.54 13.86
C GLY A 94 11.73 -5.72 14.82
N LEU A 95 10.60 -6.32 15.22
CA LEU A 95 10.56 -7.46 16.14
C LEU A 95 10.62 -8.79 15.39
N THR A 96 11.07 -9.83 16.08
CA THR A 96 10.98 -11.21 15.58
C THR A 96 9.53 -11.65 15.50
N VAL A 97 9.20 -12.38 14.44
CA VAL A 97 7.88 -12.95 14.20
C VAL A 97 7.96 -14.46 14.35
N ASP A 98 7.06 -15.03 15.16
CA ASP A 98 7.02 -16.48 15.42
C ASP A 98 6.52 -17.27 14.21
N ASP A 99 5.50 -16.75 13.53
CA ASP A 99 4.93 -17.35 12.32
C ASP A 99 5.42 -16.59 11.06
N PRO A 100 6.32 -17.18 10.26
CA PRO A 100 6.87 -16.53 9.08
C PRO A 100 5.79 -16.22 8.02
N ALA A 101 4.67 -16.94 8.00
CA ALA A 101 3.59 -16.66 7.04
C ALA A 101 2.97 -15.27 7.24
N ARG A 102 3.14 -14.65 8.43
CA ARG A 102 2.68 -13.28 8.69
C ARG A 102 3.48 -12.23 7.92
N LEU A 103 4.72 -12.53 7.53
CA LEU A 103 5.57 -11.61 6.75
C LEU A 103 5.15 -11.52 5.28
N ASP A 104 4.44 -12.54 4.78
CA ASP A 104 3.89 -12.56 3.42
C ASP A 104 2.52 -11.87 3.33
N LEU A 105 1.96 -11.44 4.46
CA LEU A 105 0.68 -10.72 4.49
C LEU A 105 0.87 -9.29 3.96
N ARG A 106 -0.07 -8.87 3.11
CA ARG A 106 -0.10 -7.49 2.61
C ARG A 106 -0.49 -6.55 3.75
N PRO A 107 0.23 -5.44 3.94
CA PRO A 107 -0.17 -4.40 4.88
C PRO A 107 -1.53 -3.83 4.49
N ILE A 108 -2.35 -3.52 5.50
CA ILE A 108 -3.59 -2.78 5.31
C ILE A 108 -3.49 -1.44 6.03
N PHE A 109 -4.06 -0.41 5.42
CA PHE A 109 -4.16 0.92 6.02
C PHE A 109 -5.64 1.23 6.23
N VAL A 110 -6.00 1.61 7.46
CA VAL A 110 -7.38 1.90 7.85
C VAL A 110 -7.45 3.32 8.38
N CYS A 111 -8.30 4.14 7.77
CA CYS A 111 -8.62 5.46 8.31
C CYS A 111 -9.65 5.30 9.43
N VAL A 112 -9.32 5.77 10.62
CA VAL A 112 -10.19 5.70 11.80
C VAL A 112 -10.54 7.13 12.22
N ASN A 113 -11.83 7.43 12.37
CA ASN A 113 -12.27 8.73 12.86
C ASN A 113 -11.84 8.91 14.34
N ASN A 114 -11.30 10.07 14.67
CA ASN A 114 -10.73 10.37 15.98
C ASN A 114 -11.41 11.56 16.69
N ASP A 115 -12.64 11.89 16.28
CA ASP A 115 -13.51 12.84 16.98
C ASP A 115 -13.96 12.32 18.36
N SER A 116 -14.67 13.16 19.12
CA SER A 116 -15.10 12.83 20.48
C SER A 116 -15.98 11.57 20.56
N VAL A 117 -16.81 11.33 19.55
CA VAL A 117 -17.68 10.16 19.47
C VAL A 117 -16.87 8.91 19.08
N GLY A 118 -16.07 9.01 18.01
CA GLY A 118 -15.25 7.91 17.48
C GLY A 118 -14.26 7.39 18.51
N ARG A 119 -13.58 8.28 19.26
CA ARG A 119 -12.63 7.91 20.32
C ARG A 119 -13.22 7.00 21.40
N SER A 120 -14.51 7.15 21.70
CA SER A 120 -15.18 6.32 22.71
C SER A 120 -15.44 4.87 22.25
N ALA A 121 -15.34 4.61 20.94
CA ALA A 121 -15.71 3.35 20.31
C ALA A 121 -14.57 2.71 19.49
N HIS A 122 -13.33 3.19 19.64
CA HIS A 122 -12.19 2.57 18.98
C HIS A 122 -12.02 1.11 19.38
N TYR A 123 -11.65 0.28 18.41
CA TYR A 123 -11.37 -1.13 18.64
C TYR A 123 -10.21 -1.57 17.75
N GLY A 124 -9.32 -2.40 18.30
CA GLY A 124 -8.22 -3.02 17.54
C GLY A 124 -6.99 -2.13 17.30
N LEU A 125 -6.96 -0.88 17.78
CA LEU A 125 -5.78 -0.02 17.63
C LEU A 125 -4.53 -0.59 18.31
N THR A 126 -4.68 -1.36 19.38
CA THR A 126 -3.57 -2.03 20.07
C THR A 126 -2.94 -3.18 19.27
N ALA A 127 -3.61 -3.64 18.21
CA ALA A 127 -3.09 -4.66 17.31
C ALA A 127 -2.41 -4.06 16.06
N ALA A 128 -2.45 -2.74 15.89
CA ALA A 128 -1.78 -2.08 14.77
C ALA A 128 -0.28 -1.96 15.05
N ASP A 129 0.54 -2.30 14.06
CA ASP A 129 2.00 -2.10 14.13
C ASP A 129 2.37 -0.60 14.13
N LEU A 130 1.63 0.20 13.36
CA LEU A 130 1.83 1.64 13.20
C LEU A 130 0.49 2.38 13.28
N VAL A 131 0.47 3.49 14.01
CA VAL A 131 -0.68 4.39 14.10
C VAL A 131 -0.20 5.80 13.81
N TYR A 132 -0.84 6.44 12.83
CA TYR A 132 -0.59 7.83 12.49
C TYR A 132 -1.84 8.66 12.81
N GLU A 133 -1.66 9.75 13.54
CA GLU A 133 -2.69 10.76 13.74
C GLU A 133 -2.34 11.98 12.87
N TYR A 134 -3.31 12.45 12.10
CA TYR A 134 -3.19 13.65 11.30
C TYR A 134 -4.49 14.44 11.36
N ILE A 135 -4.39 15.77 11.21
CA ILE A 135 -5.56 16.64 11.16
C ILE A 135 -6.30 16.38 9.84
N VAL A 136 -7.54 15.92 9.93
CA VAL A 136 -8.43 15.69 8.79
C VAL A 136 -9.39 16.87 8.61
N ASP A 137 -10.00 17.29 9.71
CA ASP A 137 -10.90 18.45 9.78
C ASP A 137 -10.38 19.38 10.89
N GLY A 138 -10.34 20.67 10.59
CA GLY A 138 -9.71 21.68 11.42
C GLY A 138 -10.06 23.07 10.91
N PHE A 139 -10.74 23.83 11.77
CA PHE A 139 -10.82 25.28 11.66
C PHE A 139 -9.87 25.89 12.69
#